data_AF-A0A3M1CKV4-F1
#
_entry.id   AF-A0A3M1CKV4-F1
#
_cell.length_a   1.000
_cell.length_b   1.000
_cell.length_c   1.000
_cell.angle_alpha   90.00
_cell.angle_beta   90.00
_cell.angle_gamma   90.00
#
_symmetry.space_group_name_H-M   'P 1'
#
loop_
_entity.id
_entity.type
_entity.pdbx_description
1 polymer ?
#
loop_
_entity_poly.entity_id
_entity_poly.type
_entity_poly.pdbx_seq_one_letter_code
_entity_poly.pdbx_strand_id
1 'polypeptide(L)' 'LDRGQRLRLWQKTGSGYPYLKIGACRIAAGRTRAVQTLSFVEAPGDEKEFKVHFARKGDTWTPVSAEF' A
#
# COMPACT_ATOMS: atom_id res chain seq x y z
N LEU A 1 26.06 6.62 15.75
CA LEU A 1 25.18 7.73 15.30
C LEU A 1 24.82 8.60 16.50
N ASP A 2 25.14 9.89 16.45
CA ASP A 2 24.68 10.85 17.45
C ASP A 2 23.15 11.06 17.35
N ARG A 3 22.55 11.72 18.34
CA ARG A 3 21.09 11.96 18.41
C ARG A 3 20.57 12.73 17.18
N GLY A 4 21.34 13.67 16.65
CA GLY A 4 21.01 14.45 15.46
C GLY A 4 21.07 13.63 14.17
N GLN A 5 22.01 12.69 14.05
CA GLN A 5 22.07 11.76 12.93
C GLN A 5 20.90 10.76 12.92
N ARG A 6 20.50 10.27 14.10
CA ARG A 6 19.31 9.39 14.23
C ARG A 6 18.03 10.13 13.87
N LEU A 7 17.87 11.37 14.33
CA LEU A 7 16.71 12.21 13.97
C LEU A 7 16.66 12.52 12.47
N ARG A 8 17.80 12.72 11.79
CA ARG A 8 17.83 12.89 10.32
C ARG A 8 17.46 11.61 9.57
N LEU A 9 17.91 10.45 10.05
CA LEU A 9 17.47 9.15 9.52
C LEU A 9 15.97 8.93 9.73
N TRP A 10 15.45 9.30 10.90
CA TRP A 10 14.02 9.21 11.24
C TRP A 10 13.13 10.23 10.51
N GLN A 11 13.62 11.45 10.25
CA GLN A 11 12.94 12.41 9.38
C GLN A 11 12.96 11.93 7.91
N LYS A 12 13.99 11.17 7.50
CA LYS A 12 14.00 10.44 6.22
C LYS A 12 12.94 9.34 6.15
N THR A 13 12.59 8.70 7.26
CA THR A 13 11.60 7.60 7.29
C THR A 13 10.13 8.04 7.24
N GLY A 14 9.84 9.35 7.25
CA GLY A 14 8.47 9.87 7.15
C GLY A 14 8.10 10.47 5.80
N SER A 15 9.06 10.65 4.89
CA SER A 15 8.85 11.28 3.57
C SER A 15 9.88 10.79 2.53
N GLY A 16 10.35 9.55 2.70
CA GLY A 16 11.31 8.92 1.80
C GLY A 16 10.59 8.26 0.64
N TYR A 17 10.86 8.72 -0.57
CA TYR A 17 10.52 7.98 -1.79
C TYR A 17 11.60 6.91 -2.06
N PRO A 18 11.25 5.77 -2.68
CA PRO A 18 9.89 5.35 -3.01
C PRO A 18 9.15 4.81 -1.77
N TYR A 19 7.82 4.95 -1.75
CA TYR A 19 6.99 4.30 -0.75
C TYR A 19 5.66 3.81 -1.32
N LEU A 20 5.02 2.89 -0.58
CA LEU A 20 3.72 2.35 -0.92
C LEU A 20 2.65 2.97 -0.01
N LYS A 21 1.62 3.58 -0.59
CA LYS A 21 0.38 3.95 0.09
C LYS A 21 -0.57 2.77 0.04
N ILE A 22 -1.02 2.32 1.20
CA ILE A 22 -2.02 1.27 1.31
C ILE A 22 -3.36 1.94 1.53
N GLY A 23 -4.20 1.94 0.50
CA GLY A 23 -5.56 2.48 0.56
C GLY A 23 -6.54 1.54 1.28
N ALA A 24 -7.77 2.02 1.42
CA ALA A 24 -8.85 1.23 2.00
C ALA A 24 -9.12 -0.04 1.18
N CYS A 25 -9.23 -1.17 1.87
CA CYS A 25 -9.73 -2.42 1.27
C CYS A 25 -11.25 -2.41 1.31
N ARG A 26 -11.90 -2.49 0.14
CA ARG A 26 -13.35 -2.56 0.01
C ARG A 26 -13.78 -4.00 -0.16
N ILE A 27 -14.59 -4.48 0.78
CA ILE A 27 -15.20 -5.81 0.73
C ILE A 27 -16.66 -5.62 0.31
N ALA A 28 -17.07 -6.22 -0.81
CA ALA A 28 -18.47 -6.15 -1.21
C ALA A 28 -19.30 -7.07 -0.30
N ALA A 29 -20.35 -6.52 0.32
CA ALA A 29 -21.22 -7.27 1.24
C ALA A 29 -21.77 -8.53 0.56
N GLY A 30 -21.67 -9.67 1.26
CA GLY A 30 -22.12 -10.98 0.75
C GLY A 30 -21.26 -11.58 -0.36
N ARG A 31 -20.13 -10.97 -0.74
CA ARG A 31 -19.24 -11.49 -1.80
C ARG A 31 -17.94 -12.06 -1.24
N THR A 32 -17.40 -13.05 -1.94
CA THR A 32 -16.07 -13.62 -1.70
C THR A 32 -14.95 -12.84 -2.41
N ARG A 33 -15.21 -11.58 -2.81
CA ARG A 33 -14.26 -10.71 -3.49
C ARG A 33 -14.08 -9.39 -2.75
N ALA A 34 -12.83 -8.93 -2.69
CA ALA A 34 -12.46 -7.63 -2.15
C ALA A 34 -11.46 -6.94 -3.09
N VAL A 35 -11.40 -5.61 -3.03
CA VAL A 35 -10.47 -4.81 -3.84
C VAL A 35 -9.74 -3.83 -2.93
N GLN A 36 -8.42 -3.80 -3.02
CA GLN A 36 -7.58 -2.81 -2.33
C GLN A 36 -6.88 -1.94 -3.36
N THR A 37 -6.99 -0.64 -3.17
CA THR A 37 -6.17 0.33 -3.90
C THR A 37 -4.81 0.44 -3.21
N LEU A 38 -3.74 0.29 -3.99
CA LEU A 38 -2.38 0.57 -3.57
C LEU A 38 -1.82 1.67 -4.48
N SER A 39 -1.01 2.57 -3.94
CA SER A 39 -0.30 3.55 -4.76
C SER A 39 1.19 3.47 -4.52
N PHE A 40 1.97 3.26 -5.56
CA PHE A 40 3.42 3.36 -5.49
C PHE A 40 3.81 4.80 -5.82
N VAL A 41 4.58 5.41 -4.93
CA VAL A 41 5.01 6.81 -5.07
C VAL A 41 6.52 6.84 -5.21
N GLU A 42 7.02 7.11 -6.41
CA GLU A 42 8.45 7.07 -6.76
C GLU A 42 9.14 8.43 -6.54
N ALA A 43 8.39 9.52 -6.66
CA ALA A 43 8.85 10.88 -6.46
C ALA A 43 7.68 11.81 -6.08
N PRO A 44 7.93 13.04 -5.60
CA PRO A 44 6.88 14.03 -5.39
C PRO A 44 6.06 14.25 -6.67
N GLY A 45 4.75 13.97 -6.63
CA GLY A 45 3.83 14.09 -7.77
C GLY A 45 3.80 12.89 -8.72
N ASP A 46 4.65 11.89 -8.53
CA ASP A 46 4.65 10.65 -9.31
C ASP A 46 4.02 9.51 -8.50
N GLU A 47 2.70 9.40 -8.59
CA GLU A 47 1.89 8.40 -7.92
C GLU A 47 1.23 7.49 -8.94
N LYS A 48 1.53 6.20 -8.85
CA LYS A 48 0.97 5.15 -9.71
C LYS A 48 0.00 4.31 -8.88
N GLU A 49 -1.29 4.46 -9.15
CA GLU A 49 -2.33 3.65 -8.54
C GLU A 49 -2.39 2.28 -9.21
N PHE A 50 -2.64 1.24 -8.43
CA PHE A 50 -3.01 -0.08 -8.93
C PHE A 50 -4.00 -0.73 -7.97
N LYS A 51 -4.86 -1.58 -8.52
CA LYS A 51 -5.91 -2.29 -7.78
C LYS A 51 -5.51 -3.74 -7.62
N VAL A 52 -5.45 -4.19 -6.38
CA VAL A 52 -5.27 -5.60 -6.06
C VAL A 52 -6.64 -6.19 -5.76
N HIS A 53 -7.00 -7.24 -6.49
CA HIS A 53 -8.22 -8.01 -6.29
C HIS A 53 -7.90 -9.21 -5.41
N PHE A 54 -8.77 -9.47 -4.43
CA PHE A 54 -8.65 -10.57 -3.50
C PHE A 54 -9.84 -11.51 -3.62
N ALA A 55 -9.59 -12.80 -3.43
CA ALA A 55 -10.61 -13.81 -3.23
C ALA A 55 -10.53 -14.37 -1.80
N ARG A 56 -11.69 -14.71 -1.23
CA ARG A 56 -11.76 -15.36 0.08
C ARG A 56 -11.46 -16.86 -0.05
N LYS A 57 -10.53 -17.37 0.75
CA LYS A 57 -10.18 -18.80 0.86
C LYS A 57 -10.28 -19.22 2.32
N GLY A 58 -11.43 -19.77 2.72
CA GLY A 58 -11.77 -19.99 4.13
C GLY A 58 -11.88 -18.66 4.88
N ASP A 59 -11.02 -18.46 5.87
CA ASP A 59 -10.99 -17.23 6.69
C ASP A 59 -9.95 -16.20 6.26
N THR A 60 -9.24 -16.45 5.15
CA THR A 60 -8.22 -15.53 4.63
C THR A 60 -8.64 -14.89 3.30
N TRP A 61 -8.15 -13.68 3.05
CA TRP A 61 -8.24 -13.00 1.77
C TRP A 61 -6.90 -13.15 1.04
N THR A 62 -6.92 -13.80 -0.13
CA THR A 62 -5.73 -14.05 -0.93
C THR A 62 -5.76 -13.18 -2.19
N PRO A 63 -4.67 -12.46 -2.54
CA PRO A 63 -4.61 -11.71 -3.79
C PRO A 63 -4.69 -12.69 -4.98
N VAL A 64 -5.51 -12.34 -5.97
CA VAL A 64 -5.73 -13.18 -7.18
C VAL A 64 -5.36 -12.47 -8.46
N SER A 65 -5.39 -11.14 -8.49
CA SER A 65 -4.91 -10.34 -9.60
C SER A 65 -4.53 -8.94 -9.13
N ALA A 66 -3.71 -8.26 -9.93
CA ALA A 66 -3.42 -6.84 -9.78
C ALA A 66 -3.49 -6.18 -11.17
N GLU A 67 -4.06 -4.98 -11.24
CA GLU A 67 -4.18 -4.19 -12.46
C GLU A 67 -3.79 -2.74 -12.20
N PHE A 68 -3.17 -2.11 -13.20
CA PHE A 68 -2.80 -0.69 -13.20
C PHE A 68 -3.98 0.15 -13.69
#